data_AF-A0A2D5EU52-F1
#
_entry.id   AF-A0A2D5EU52-F1
#
_cell.length_a   1.000
_cell.length_b   1.000
_cell.length_c   1.000
_cell.angle_alpha   90.00
_cell.angle_beta   90.00
_cell.angle_gamma   90.00
#
_symmetry.space_group_name_H-M   'P 1'
#
loop_
_entity.id
_entity.type
_entity.pdbx_description
1 polymer ?
#
loop_
_entity_poly.entity_id
_entity_poly.type
_entity_poly.pdbx_seq_one_letter_code
_entity_poly.pdbx_strand_id
1 'polypeptide(L)'
;MSDGGSGPIVSGCDASVDSDGDGIADDLEGTEDLDGDGTPNHLDTDSDGDGIDDATEAGDSPCALRDTDSDGTADWWDLDSDNDGLSDADEVGTYGTDPRNIDSDMDGVTDLGEVEGTMTDPLDPSSTIPADDFFVVLPWNGPRENRLLRFGTDISVADIYFLIDTTGSMGSPISNVQSSLSMLVSEIATRIPNAQMGVGQFRDLPLGGGLTGYGSPGDMAYANEQDITDNTGAVQTALDGLVAGGGADGPESHVLALFQTAQPLGGTWSDGSDSWSLAAKNCTPIPDEMGRRRGYPCFRPGALPIIVMVTDVDMHNDPTGQDAYTGITPPPYSFDQAMSALGSIGARFIGVAVNGGGRGDMEEVARRTGTVDGSGAPLVFDASGGTVSNSIVDGIGTLTGGVAQDVGTRTENVPGNPDEFDATQFIKAITPVEGYREGVPGTGYDSFDETTFYNVIPGTQVEFDVDFYNDVRPPAAAAEIFRARIIVVGNGVADLDAREVYIIVPPDGGTILI
;
A
#
# COMPACT_ATOMS: atom_id res chain seq x y z
N MET A 1 14.07 30.54 -12.82
CA MET A 1 14.54 31.38 -13.94
C MET A 1 15.38 32.55 -13.41
N SER A 2 16.44 32.26 -12.65
CA SER A 2 17.70 32.94 -12.94
C SER A 2 18.08 32.46 -14.33
N ASP A 3 18.46 33.36 -15.23
CA ASP A 3 19.32 32.91 -16.32
C ASP A 3 20.56 32.29 -15.66
N GLY A 4 21.09 31.19 -16.20
CA GLY A 4 22.34 30.57 -15.74
C GLY A 4 23.48 31.57 -15.97
N GLY A 5 23.52 32.58 -15.11
CA GLY A 5 24.25 33.80 -15.33
C GLY A 5 25.71 33.48 -15.52
N SER A 6 26.27 34.05 -16.58
CA SER A 6 27.71 34.19 -16.83
C SER A 6 28.50 34.03 -15.53
N GLY A 7 29.12 32.87 -15.35
CA GLY A 7 29.84 32.62 -14.11
C GLY A 7 31.00 33.62 -13.96
N PRO A 8 31.65 33.60 -12.79
CA PRO A 8 32.50 34.71 -12.36
C PRO A 8 33.62 34.98 -13.36
N ILE A 9 33.78 36.26 -13.74
CA ILE A 9 34.94 36.67 -14.54
C ILE A 9 36.22 36.40 -13.76
N VAL A 10 37.09 35.56 -14.30
CA VAL A 10 38.35 35.17 -13.67
C VAL A 10 39.31 36.36 -13.61
N SER A 11 39.72 36.72 -12.40
CA SER A 11 40.59 37.87 -12.18
C SER A 11 42.01 37.58 -12.64
N GLY A 12 42.48 38.33 -13.64
CA GLY A 12 43.82 38.19 -14.20
C GLY A 12 43.87 37.47 -15.54
N CYS A 13 42.72 37.00 -16.04
CA CYS A 13 42.56 36.42 -17.36
C CYS A 13 42.82 37.48 -18.47
N ASP A 14 43.55 37.09 -19.51
CA ASP A 14 43.90 37.90 -20.68
C ASP A 14 43.04 37.50 -21.90
N ALA A 15 41.82 38.05 -21.95
CA ALA A 15 40.88 37.89 -23.07
C ALA A 15 41.37 38.39 -24.44
N SER A 16 42.63 38.79 -24.58
CA SER A 16 43.23 39.17 -25.88
C SER A 16 43.95 38.01 -26.57
N VAL A 17 44.09 36.87 -25.90
CA VAL A 17 44.69 35.65 -26.42
C VAL A 17 43.63 34.55 -26.34
N ASP A 18 43.35 33.96 -27.49
CA ASP A 18 42.33 32.95 -27.78
C ASP A 18 42.80 32.33 -29.11
N SER A 19 43.42 31.16 -29.02
CA SER A 19 44.29 30.60 -30.08
C SER A 19 43.54 29.76 -31.11
N ASP A 20 42.47 29.08 -30.71
CA ASP A 20 41.52 28.35 -31.58
C ASP A 20 40.30 29.20 -31.97
N GLY A 21 39.99 30.28 -31.24
CA GLY A 21 38.94 31.23 -31.56
C GLY A 21 37.56 30.79 -31.09
N ASP A 22 37.47 29.92 -30.10
CA ASP A 22 36.23 29.37 -29.55
C ASP A 22 35.48 30.36 -28.63
N GLY A 23 36.17 31.39 -28.14
CA GLY A 23 35.63 32.40 -27.25
C GLY A 23 35.93 32.18 -25.78
N ILE A 24 36.84 31.26 -25.45
CA ILE A 24 37.53 31.07 -24.17
C ILE A 24 38.98 31.61 -24.33
N ALA A 25 39.63 32.02 -23.24
CA ALA A 25 40.99 32.57 -23.30
C ALA A 25 42.03 31.48 -23.00
N ASP A 26 43.17 31.48 -23.71
CA ASP A 26 44.24 30.48 -23.56
C ASP A 26 44.71 30.30 -22.10
N ASP A 27 44.66 31.37 -21.29
CA ASP A 27 45.11 31.34 -19.90
C ASP A 27 44.09 30.74 -18.93
N LEU A 28 42.85 30.57 -19.38
CA LEU A 28 41.77 29.88 -18.69
C LEU A 28 41.77 28.39 -19.02
N GLU A 29 41.88 28.04 -20.30
CA GLU A 29 41.93 26.65 -20.79
C GLU A 29 43.24 25.96 -20.41
N GLY A 30 44.34 26.71 -20.46
CA GLY A 30 45.65 26.23 -20.10
C GLY A 30 46.25 25.27 -21.13
N THR A 31 47.27 24.54 -20.69
CA THR A 31 48.05 23.64 -21.56
C THR A 31 47.87 22.17 -21.21
N GLU A 32 46.80 21.84 -20.49
CA GLU A 32 46.40 20.46 -20.23
C GLU A 32 45.77 19.87 -21.51
N ASP A 33 45.50 18.58 -21.51
CA ASP A 33 44.98 17.78 -22.64
C ASP A 33 44.02 16.79 -21.99
N LEU A 34 42.77 17.24 -21.89
CA LEU A 34 41.78 16.67 -20.98
C LEU A 34 41.19 15.37 -21.53
N ASP A 35 40.84 15.34 -22.80
CA ASP A 35 40.31 14.16 -23.49
C ASP A 35 41.42 13.17 -23.95
N GLY A 36 42.67 13.64 -23.99
CA GLY A 36 43.85 12.84 -24.33
C GLY A 36 44.03 12.61 -25.82
N ASP A 37 43.45 13.43 -26.71
CA ASP A 37 43.60 13.33 -28.16
C ASP A 37 44.99 13.79 -28.66
N GLY A 38 45.71 14.54 -27.81
CA GLY A 38 47.04 15.08 -28.07
C GLY A 38 47.08 16.56 -28.46
N THR A 39 45.93 17.24 -28.45
CA THR A 39 45.75 18.67 -28.62
C THR A 39 45.58 19.31 -27.23
N PRO A 40 46.40 20.30 -26.85
CA PRO A 40 46.19 20.98 -25.58
C PRO A 40 44.92 21.84 -25.63
N ASN A 41 44.19 21.96 -24.53
CA ASN A 41 42.88 22.64 -24.45
C ASN A 41 42.84 24.01 -25.17
N HIS A 42 43.78 24.93 -24.92
CA HIS A 42 43.89 26.24 -25.65
C HIS A 42 44.14 26.18 -27.17
N LEU A 43 44.13 25.00 -27.77
CA LEU A 43 44.21 24.75 -29.21
C LEU A 43 43.16 23.73 -29.68
N ASP A 44 42.38 23.20 -28.75
CA ASP A 44 41.29 22.27 -28.99
C ASP A 44 40.00 23.06 -29.21
N THR A 45 38.98 22.42 -29.77
CA THR A 45 37.67 23.08 -29.97
C THR A 45 36.54 22.32 -29.28
N ASP A 46 36.88 21.27 -28.55
CA ASP A 46 36.04 20.29 -27.86
C ASP A 46 36.96 19.67 -26.79
N SER A 47 37.25 20.45 -25.73
CA SER A 47 38.35 20.19 -24.82
C SER A 47 38.14 18.93 -23.97
N ASP A 48 36.90 18.59 -23.62
CA ASP A 48 36.56 17.37 -22.86
C ASP A 48 36.15 16.18 -23.74
N GLY A 49 35.95 16.40 -25.04
CA GLY A 49 35.75 15.37 -26.04
C GLY A 49 34.36 14.73 -25.98
N ASP A 50 33.37 15.44 -25.46
CA ASP A 50 31.99 14.98 -25.36
C ASP A 50 31.20 15.18 -26.68
N GLY A 51 31.75 15.97 -27.61
CA GLY A 51 31.16 16.24 -28.92
C GLY A 51 30.33 17.53 -29.02
N ILE A 52 30.29 18.33 -27.97
CA ILE A 52 29.88 19.74 -27.95
C ILE A 52 31.14 20.59 -28.17
N ASP A 53 31.01 21.75 -28.84
CA ASP A 53 32.17 22.62 -29.02
C ASP A 53 32.33 23.58 -27.85
N ASP A 54 33.59 23.82 -27.45
CA ASP A 54 33.96 24.74 -26.36
C ASP A 54 33.31 26.13 -26.56
N ALA A 55 33.09 26.53 -27.81
CA ALA A 55 32.41 27.76 -28.19
C ALA A 55 30.92 27.80 -27.79
N THR A 56 30.23 26.66 -27.84
CA THR A 56 28.88 26.48 -27.30
C THR A 56 28.93 26.47 -25.78
N GLU A 57 30.00 25.92 -25.20
CA GLU A 57 30.24 25.82 -23.76
C GLU A 57 30.73 27.09 -23.07
N ALA A 58 31.24 28.03 -23.85
CA ALA A 58 31.80 29.28 -23.37
C ALA A 58 30.75 30.15 -22.63
N GLY A 59 31.22 30.88 -21.62
CA GLY A 59 30.44 31.92 -20.95
C GLY A 59 30.23 33.18 -21.82
N ASP A 60 29.57 34.20 -21.26
CA ASP A 60 29.29 35.46 -21.98
C ASP A 60 30.54 36.29 -22.36
N SER A 61 31.74 35.84 -21.99
CA SER A 61 33.02 36.51 -22.22
C SER A 61 34.16 35.48 -22.17
N PRO A 62 35.31 35.73 -22.83
CA PRO A 62 36.47 34.83 -22.80
C PRO A 62 37.12 34.57 -21.43
N CYS A 63 36.69 35.29 -20.41
CA CYS A 63 37.18 35.11 -19.05
C CYS A 63 36.07 34.68 -18.09
N ALA A 64 34.89 34.33 -18.59
CA ALA A 64 33.77 33.87 -17.78
C ALA A 64 33.70 32.35 -17.87
N LEU A 65 33.83 31.69 -16.73
CA LEU A 65 33.56 30.27 -16.61
C LEU A 65 32.05 30.11 -16.53
N ARG A 66 31.41 29.50 -17.53
CA ARG A 66 30.07 28.96 -17.29
C ARG A 66 30.25 27.62 -16.58
N ASP A 67 29.44 27.42 -15.56
CA ASP A 67 29.50 26.31 -14.61
C ASP A 67 28.04 26.12 -14.20
N THR A 68 27.36 25.24 -14.94
CA THR A 68 25.90 25.13 -14.92
C THR A 68 25.40 24.51 -13.61
N ASP A 69 26.08 23.49 -13.09
CA ASP A 69 25.74 22.83 -11.83
C ASP A 69 26.39 23.47 -10.57
N SER A 70 27.35 24.39 -10.77
CA SER A 70 28.12 25.07 -9.72
C SER A 70 29.04 24.15 -8.91
N ASP A 71 29.56 23.07 -9.49
CA ASP A 71 30.51 22.17 -8.83
C ASP A 71 31.97 22.68 -8.86
N GLY A 72 32.24 23.70 -9.67
CA GLY A 72 33.53 24.37 -9.84
C GLY A 72 34.37 23.87 -11.02
N THR A 73 33.85 22.91 -11.78
CA THR A 73 34.23 22.57 -13.16
C THR A 73 33.44 23.48 -14.09
N ALA A 74 34.02 23.87 -15.22
CA ALA A 74 33.29 24.69 -16.20
C ALA A 74 32.76 23.78 -17.29
N ASP A 75 31.63 24.14 -17.91
CA ASP A 75 30.95 23.27 -18.89
C ASP A 75 31.89 22.72 -19.98
N TRP A 76 32.85 23.49 -20.52
CA TRP A 76 33.84 23.05 -21.53
C TRP A 76 34.91 22.06 -21.00
N TRP A 77 34.86 21.77 -19.70
CA TRP A 77 35.69 20.82 -18.97
C TRP A 77 34.78 19.83 -18.21
N ASP A 78 33.48 19.79 -18.49
CA ASP A 78 32.55 18.96 -17.74
C ASP A 78 31.78 18.04 -18.67
N LEU A 79 31.89 16.73 -18.45
CA LEU A 79 31.24 15.72 -19.28
C LEU A 79 29.73 15.56 -18.98
N ASP A 80 29.23 16.28 -17.97
CA ASP A 80 27.85 16.26 -17.45
C ASP A 80 27.55 17.64 -16.84
N SER A 81 27.39 18.65 -17.71
CA SER A 81 27.34 20.08 -17.39
C SER A 81 26.29 20.46 -16.34
N ASP A 82 25.13 19.78 -16.31
CA ASP A 82 24.08 20.00 -15.31
C ASP A 82 24.02 18.93 -14.21
N ASN A 83 24.88 17.92 -14.32
CA ASN A 83 25.15 16.89 -13.34
C ASN A 83 23.89 16.11 -12.93
N ASP A 84 23.01 15.85 -13.89
CA ASP A 84 21.87 14.97 -13.69
C ASP A 84 22.21 13.47 -13.80
N GLY A 85 23.42 13.18 -14.30
CA GLY A 85 23.98 11.85 -14.49
C GLY A 85 23.80 11.26 -15.90
N LEU A 86 23.24 12.03 -16.84
CA LEU A 86 23.21 11.76 -18.27
C LEU A 86 24.25 12.67 -18.95
N SER A 87 25.34 12.11 -19.47
CA SER A 87 26.41 12.93 -20.05
C SER A 87 25.93 13.76 -21.24
N ASP A 88 26.44 14.98 -21.37
CA ASP A 88 26.25 15.93 -22.47
C ASP A 88 26.32 15.27 -23.87
N ALA A 89 27.29 14.37 -24.05
CA ALA A 89 27.44 13.56 -25.27
C ALA A 89 26.20 12.72 -25.62
N ASP A 90 25.60 12.07 -24.62
CA ASP A 90 24.39 11.25 -24.77
C ASP A 90 23.14 12.11 -24.88
N GLU A 91 23.09 13.22 -24.15
CA GLU A 91 22.01 14.20 -24.24
C GLU A 91 21.89 14.76 -25.65
N VAL A 92 22.97 15.29 -26.23
CA VAL A 92 22.93 15.87 -27.58
C VAL A 92 22.91 14.77 -28.65
N GLY A 93 23.70 13.71 -28.45
CA GLY A 93 23.94 12.67 -29.46
C GLY A 93 22.84 11.62 -29.56
N THR A 94 22.16 11.31 -28.46
CA THR A 94 21.21 10.19 -28.35
C THR A 94 19.78 10.68 -28.09
N TYR A 95 19.58 11.55 -27.09
CA TYR A 95 18.23 11.86 -26.57
C TYR A 95 17.65 13.19 -27.08
N GLY A 96 18.51 14.11 -27.48
CA GLY A 96 18.15 15.46 -27.92
C GLY A 96 17.73 16.40 -26.78
N THR A 97 18.14 16.11 -25.55
CA THR A 97 17.93 16.94 -24.34
C THR A 97 18.91 18.13 -24.31
N ASP A 98 18.69 19.06 -23.39
CA ASP A 98 19.49 20.28 -23.20
C ASP A 98 20.51 20.05 -22.08
N PRO A 99 21.83 19.96 -22.36
CA PRO A 99 22.84 19.59 -21.37
C PRO A 99 23.06 20.54 -20.20
N ARG A 100 22.26 21.61 -20.15
CA ARG A 100 22.32 22.64 -19.13
C ARG A 100 21.07 22.70 -18.29
N ASN A 101 20.22 21.70 -18.46
CA ASN A 101 18.93 21.66 -17.86
C ASN A 101 18.53 20.22 -17.56
N ILE A 102 18.84 19.84 -16.33
CA ILE A 102 18.48 18.60 -15.63
C ILE A 102 17.06 18.05 -15.91
N ASP A 103 16.11 18.88 -16.34
CA ASP A 103 14.74 18.49 -16.74
C ASP A 103 14.36 19.30 -17.99
N SER A 104 14.65 18.74 -19.17
CA SER A 104 14.56 19.44 -20.46
C SER A 104 13.16 19.92 -20.82
N ASP A 105 12.12 19.20 -20.40
CA ASP A 105 10.74 19.51 -20.72
C ASP A 105 9.93 20.16 -19.59
N MET A 106 10.54 20.26 -18.40
CA MET A 106 10.06 20.91 -17.19
C MET A 106 8.82 20.26 -16.57
N ASP A 107 8.71 18.93 -16.66
CA ASP A 107 7.62 18.18 -16.05
C ASP A 107 7.87 17.76 -14.59
N GLY A 108 9.11 17.89 -14.11
CA GLY A 108 9.57 17.54 -12.77
C GLY A 108 10.32 16.21 -12.67
N VAL A 109 10.61 15.53 -13.78
CA VAL A 109 11.49 14.36 -13.90
C VAL A 109 12.80 14.76 -14.56
N THR A 110 13.94 14.24 -14.09
CA THR A 110 15.22 14.57 -14.74
C THR A 110 15.39 13.79 -16.03
N ASP A 111 16.20 14.28 -16.97
CA ASP A 111 16.42 13.63 -18.26
C ASP A 111 16.97 12.21 -18.08
N LEU A 112 17.96 12.01 -17.21
CA LEU A 112 18.40 10.66 -16.79
C LEU A 112 17.24 9.83 -16.20
N GLY A 113 16.43 10.48 -15.38
CA GLY A 113 15.27 9.90 -14.72
C GLY A 113 14.27 9.31 -15.70
N GLU A 114 14.11 9.94 -16.85
CA GLU A 114 13.19 9.52 -17.88
C GLU A 114 13.75 8.42 -18.77
N VAL A 115 14.98 8.60 -19.26
CA VAL A 115 15.57 7.69 -20.25
C VAL A 115 16.00 6.36 -19.64
N GLU A 116 16.49 6.38 -18.40
CA GLU A 116 16.89 5.17 -17.68
C GLU A 116 15.83 4.75 -16.64
N GLY A 117 15.21 5.67 -15.90
CA GLY A 117 14.31 5.34 -14.80
C GLY A 117 12.91 4.88 -15.22
N THR A 118 12.14 5.81 -15.75
CA THR A 118 10.68 5.69 -15.95
C THR A 118 10.33 5.23 -17.36
N MET A 119 11.30 5.29 -18.28
CA MET A 119 11.17 5.02 -19.71
C MET A 119 10.12 5.94 -20.36
N THR A 120 10.13 7.20 -19.94
CA THR A 120 9.31 8.28 -20.52
C THR A 120 10.11 9.07 -21.57
N ASP A 121 9.54 10.16 -22.09
CA ASP A 121 10.13 10.87 -23.24
C ASP A 121 10.59 12.24 -22.72
N PRO A 122 11.91 12.48 -22.59
CA PRO A 122 12.46 13.66 -21.91
C PRO A 122 12.22 15.00 -22.63
N LEU A 123 11.47 14.95 -23.74
CA LEU A 123 11.12 16.10 -24.55
C LEU A 123 9.59 16.30 -24.66
N ASP A 124 8.79 15.49 -23.97
CA ASP A 124 7.33 15.58 -23.96
C ASP A 124 6.80 15.63 -22.52
N PRO A 125 6.39 16.81 -22.00
CA PRO A 125 6.00 16.98 -20.60
C PRO A 125 4.64 16.32 -20.27
N SER A 126 4.04 15.61 -21.22
CA SER A 126 2.88 14.74 -21.02
C SER A 126 3.22 13.25 -20.94
N SER A 127 4.45 12.88 -21.31
CA SER A 127 5.05 11.57 -21.14
C SER A 127 5.79 11.58 -19.81
N THR A 128 5.06 11.39 -18.72
CA THR A 128 5.63 11.50 -17.36
C THR A 128 5.12 10.37 -16.47
N ILE A 129 5.71 10.22 -15.28
CA ILE A 129 5.20 9.28 -14.27
C ILE A 129 3.86 9.75 -13.69
N PRO A 130 3.02 8.83 -13.18
CA PRO A 130 1.84 9.25 -12.44
C PRO A 130 2.23 10.29 -11.39
N ALA A 131 1.48 11.39 -11.29
CA ALA A 131 1.80 12.55 -10.44
C ALA A 131 2.00 12.24 -8.93
N ASP A 132 1.71 11.01 -8.54
CA ASP A 132 1.84 10.48 -7.20
C ASP A 132 3.16 9.70 -7.01
N ASP A 133 3.71 9.07 -8.07
CA ASP A 133 4.98 8.35 -8.06
C ASP A 133 6.16 9.30 -8.28
N PHE A 134 7.39 8.86 -7.96
CA PHE A 134 8.58 9.70 -8.05
C PHE A 134 9.87 8.87 -8.19
N PHE A 135 10.97 9.54 -8.50
CA PHE A 135 12.30 8.96 -8.52
C PHE A 135 13.26 9.69 -7.56
N VAL A 136 14.36 9.03 -7.24
CA VAL A 136 15.49 9.59 -6.49
C VAL A 136 16.80 9.12 -7.12
N VAL A 137 17.73 10.04 -7.32
CA VAL A 137 19.08 9.74 -7.77
C VAL A 137 19.97 9.63 -6.53
N LEU A 138 20.60 8.47 -6.33
CA LEU A 138 21.37 8.16 -5.13
C LEU A 138 22.81 7.73 -5.50
N PRO A 139 23.73 8.70 -5.67
CA PRO A 139 25.14 8.42 -5.84
C PRO A 139 25.74 7.63 -4.67
N TRP A 140 26.77 6.85 -4.94
CA TRP A 140 27.42 6.02 -3.93
C TRP A 140 28.07 6.87 -2.82
N ASN A 141 27.59 6.71 -1.58
CA ASN A 141 27.93 7.55 -0.43
C ASN A 141 27.74 9.06 -0.70
N GLY A 142 26.86 9.43 -1.63
CA GLY A 142 26.52 10.81 -1.94
C GLY A 142 25.70 11.50 -0.85
N PRO A 143 25.07 12.64 -1.15
CA PRO A 143 24.13 13.28 -0.23
C PRO A 143 22.93 12.38 0.05
N ARG A 144 22.24 12.66 1.16
CA ARG A 144 20.97 12.04 1.50
C ARG A 144 19.84 12.79 0.83
N GLU A 145 18.88 12.05 0.33
CA GLU A 145 17.69 12.61 -0.30
C GLU A 145 16.50 12.49 0.65
N ASN A 146 15.74 13.56 0.83
CA ASN A 146 14.52 13.54 1.63
C ASN A 146 13.32 13.89 0.74
N ARG A 147 12.24 13.13 0.87
CA ARG A 147 10.98 13.39 0.15
C ARG A 147 9.82 13.41 1.13
N LEU A 148 9.07 14.50 1.12
CA LEU A 148 7.82 14.59 1.85
C LEU A 148 6.70 14.00 0.99
N LEU A 149 6.19 12.84 1.38
CA LEU A 149 5.17 12.11 0.65
C LEU A 149 3.83 12.17 1.38
N ARG A 150 2.76 12.42 0.62
CA ARG A 150 1.40 12.48 1.14
C ARG A 150 0.58 11.30 0.64
N PHE A 151 -0.12 10.65 1.56
CA PHE A 151 -0.91 9.45 1.27
C PHE A 151 -2.36 9.60 1.73
N GLY A 152 -3.27 8.94 1.02
CA GLY A 152 -4.65 8.76 1.46
C GLY A 152 -4.76 7.67 2.54
N THR A 153 -5.79 7.77 3.38
CA THR A 153 -6.11 6.73 4.40
C THR A 153 -7.49 6.11 4.21
N ASP A 154 -8.13 6.34 3.06
CA ASP A 154 -9.36 5.66 2.70
C ASP A 154 -9.14 4.15 2.55
N ILE A 155 -10.15 3.38 2.96
CA ILE A 155 -10.12 1.93 2.79
C ILE A 155 -10.46 1.64 1.32
N SER A 156 -9.43 1.42 0.50
CA SER A 156 -9.59 1.16 -0.93
C SER A 156 -9.69 -0.33 -1.26
N VAL A 157 -9.12 -1.21 -0.42
CA VAL A 157 -9.10 -2.67 -0.57
C VAL A 157 -9.63 -3.35 0.69
N ALA A 158 -10.73 -4.09 0.56
CA ALA A 158 -11.28 -4.88 1.67
C ALA A 158 -11.93 -6.18 1.19
N ASP A 159 -12.07 -7.12 2.12
CA ASP A 159 -12.74 -8.38 1.89
C ASP A 159 -13.89 -8.54 2.88
N ILE A 160 -15.11 -8.56 2.35
CA ILE A 160 -16.32 -8.57 3.15
C ILE A 160 -16.85 -10.00 3.20
N TYR A 161 -16.85 -10.58 4.39
CA TYR A 161 -17.36 -11.92 4.62
C TYR A 161 -18.71 -11.87 5.33
N PHE A 162 -19.77 -12.26 4.63
CA PHE A 162 -21.09 -12.38 5.21
C PHE A 162 -21.19 -13.69 5.98
N LEU A 163 -21.26 -13.60 7.31
CA LEU A 163 -21.41 -14.74 8.20
C LEU A 163 -22.84 -14.76 8.76
N ILE A 164 -23.70 -15.57 8.14
CA ILE A 164 -25.14 -15.48 8.34
C ILE A 164 -25.64 -16.67 9.15
N ASP A 165 -26.35 -16.37 10.23
CA ASP A 165 -27.15 -17.34 10.97
C ASP A 165 -28.26 -17.89 10.05
N THR A 166 -28.32 -19.21 9.89
CA THR A 166 -29.33 -19.89 9.08
C THR A 166 -30.31 -20.74 9.89
N THR A 167 -30.53 -20.39 11.15
CA THR A 167 -31.56 -20.99 11.99
C THR A 167 -32.98 -20.62 11.53
N GLY A 168 -33.98 -21.30 12.09
CA GLY A 168 -35.34 -21.31 11.54
C GLY A 168 -36.02 -19.95 11.56
N SER A 169 -35.62 -19.08 12.48
CA SER A 169 -36.11 -17.70 12.63
C SER A 169 -35.57 -16.75 11.55
N MET A 170 -34.44 -17.10 10.93
CA MET A 170 -33.71 -16.24 9.99
C MET A 170 -34.27 -16.21 8.55
N GLY A 171 -35.42 -16.86 8.29
CA GLY A 171 -35.96 -16.97 6.93
C GLY A 171 -36.22 -15.64 6.21
N SER A 172 -36.84 -14.67 6.88
CA SER A 172 -37.04 -13.32 6.30
C SER A 172 -35.74 -12.54 6.15
N PRO A 173 -34.87 -12.43 7.19
CA PRO A 173 -33.52 -11.89 7.06
C PRO A 173 -32.72 -12.41 5.86
N ILE A 174 -32.67 -13.74 5.69
CA ILE A 174 -31.95 -14.38 4.57
C ILE A 174 -32.54 -13.96 3.23
N SER A 175 -33.88 -13.99 3.10
CA SER A 175 -34.57 -13.58 1.88
C SER A 175 -34.28 -12.12 1.52
N ASN A 176 -34.15 -11.25 2.52
CA ASN A 176 -33.80 -9.85 2.29
C ASN A 176 -32.39 -9.71 1.72
N VAL A 177 -31.39 -10.39 2.29
CA VAL A 177 -30.00 -10.36 1.79
C VAL A 177 -29.91 -10.95 0.38
N GLN A 178 -30.54 -12.11 0.14
CA GLN A 178 -30.59 -12.77 -1.18
C GLN A 178 -31.10 -11.83 -2.28
N SER A 179 -32.16 -11.08 -1.99
CA SER A 179 -32.77 -10.14 -2.95
C SER A 179 -32.02 -8.82 -3.12
N SER A 180 -31.07 -8.50 -2.23
CA SER A 180 -30.43 -7.16 -2.16
C SER A 180 -28.97 -7.14 -2.62
N LEU A 181 -28.36 -8.27 -2.99
CA LEU A 181 -26.92 -8.32 -3.27
C LEU A 181 -26.47 -7.32 -4.35
N SER A 182 -27.23 -7.15 -5.43
CA SER A 182 -26.85 -6.22 -6.51
C SER A 182 -26.74 -4.77 -6.01
N MET A 183 -27.65 -4.36 -5.13
CA MET A 183 -27.61 -3.07 -4.45
C MET A 183 -26.43 -3.01 -3.48
N LEU A 184 -26.25 -4.03 -2.63
CA LEU A 184 -25.14 -4.11 -1.67
C LEU A 184 -23.79 -3.98 -2.37
N VAL A 185 -23.56 -4.76 -3.43
CA VAL A 185 -22.33 -4.68 -4.23
C VAL A 185 -22.11 -3.28 -4.79
N SER A 186 -23.16 -2.66 -5.33
CA SER A 186 -23.05 -1.31 -5.90
C SER A 186 -22.71 -0.26 -4.84
N GLU A 187 -23.39 -0.29 -3.69
CA GLU A 187 -23.16 0.65 -2.57
C GLU A 187 -21.84 0.41 -1.84
N ILE A 188 -21.36 -0.83 -1.81
CA ILE A 188 -20.05 -1.16 -1.26
C ILE A 188 -18.95 -0.67 -2.20
N ALA A 189 -19.09 -0.89 -3.50
CA ALA A 189 -18.09 -0.49 -4.50
C ALA A 189 -17.89 1.03 -4.58
N THR A 190 -18.91 1.83 -4.22
CA THR A 190 -18.75 3.31 -4.13
C THR A 190 -17.95 3.75 -2.90
N ARG A 191 -17.82 2.90 -1.88
CA ARG A 191 -17.11 3.18 -0.62
C ARG A 191 -15.75 2.51 -0.56
N ILE A 192 -15.63 1.31 -1.12
CA ILE A 192 -14.42 0.49 -1.16
C ILE A 192 -14.28 -0.04 -2.60
N PRO A 193 -13.55 0.69 -3.47
CA PRO A 193 -13.46 0.36 -4.91
C PRO A 193 -13.01 -1.06 -5.21
N ASN A 194 -12.07 -1.61 -4.43
CA ASN A 194 -11.53 -2.96 -4.61
C ASN A 194 -12.08 -3.93 -3.57
N ALA A 195 -13.38 -3.85 -3.24
CA ALA A 195 -14.02 -4.81 -2.36
C ALA A 195 -14.25 -6.18 -3.04
N GLN A 196 -13.92 -7.26 -2.34
CA GLN A 196 -14.34 -8.62 -2.69
C GLN A 196 -15.21 -9.21 -1.59
N MET A 197 -15.97 -10.25 -1.92
CA MET A 197 -16.98 -10.80 -1.01
C MET A 197 -16.92 -12.30 -0.91
N GLY A 198 -17.28 -12.81 0.26
CA GLY A 198 -17.47 -14.24 0.52
C GLY A 198 -18.70 -14.47 1.41
N VAL A 199 -19.12 -15.72 1.50
CA VAL A 199 -20.33 -16.12 2.22
C VAL A 199 -20.03 -17.33 3.09
N GLY A 200 -20.45 -17.23 4.35
CA GLY A 200 -20.47 -18.32 5.30
C GLY A 200 -21.79 -18.38 6.04
N GLN A 201 -22.06 -19.55 6.61
CA GLN A 201 -23.22 -19.76 7.46
C GLN A 201 -22.87 -20.54 8.72
N PHE A 202 -23.74 -20.39 9.71
CA PHE A 202 -23.72 -21.18 10.92
C PHE A 202 -25.14 -21.40 11.46
N ARG A 203 -25.29 -22.44 12.26
CA ARG A 203 -26.44 -22.74 13.13
C ARG A 203 -25.83 -23.22 14.45
N ASP A 204 -26.01 -24.49 14.78
CA ASP A 204 -25.32 -25.12 15.91
C ASP A 204 -24.39 -26.28 15.49
N LEU A 205 -23.71 -26.89 16.47
CA LEU A 205 -22.99 -28.14 16.35
C LEU A 205 -23.93 -29.27 15.91
N PRO A 206 -23.64 -29.96 14.78
CA PRO A 206 -24.49 -31.03 14.28
C PRO A 206 -24.27 -32.33 15.05
N LEU A 207 -24.63 -32.32 16.33
CA LEU A 207 -24.51 -33.43 17.28
C LEU A 207 -25.89 -33.89 17.77
N GLY A 208 -26.97 -33.48 17.12
CA GLY A 208 -28.36 -33.71 17.58
C GLY A 208 -28.89 -35.13 17.56
N GLY A 209 -28.06 -36.10 17.19
CA GLY A 209 -28.31 -37.52 17.49
C GLY A 209 -27.87 -37.93 18.90
N GLY A 210 -27.21 -37.03 19.63
CA GLY A 210 -26.44 -37.32 20.83
C GLY A 210 -27.01 -36.82 22.16
N LEU A 211 -26.16 -36.75 23.18
CA LEU A 211 -26.54 -36.60 24.59
C LEU A 211 -26.71 -35.14 25.06
N THR A 212 -26.19 -34.17 24.30
CA THR A 212 -26.11 -32.78 24.74
C THR A 212 -27.32 -31.95 24.31
N GLY A 213 -27.89 -32.24 23.13
CA GLY A 213 -29.11 -31.60 22.64
C GLY A 213 -28.95 -30.14 22.18
N TYR A 214 -27.72 -29.72 21.86
CA TYR A 214 -27.42 -28.40 21.30
C TYR A 214 -28.00 -28.30 19.87
N GLY A 215 -27.28 -28.73 18.82
CA GLY A 215 -27.84 -28.80 17.47
C GLY A 215 -28.65 -30.05 17.11
N SER A 216 -29.07 -30.10 15.85
CA SER A 216 -29.74 -31.20 15.13
C SER A 216 -28.82 -31.86 14.09
N PRO A 217 -29.06 -33.13 13.68
CA PRO A 217 -28.36 -33.70 12.53
C PRO A 217 -28.62 -32.88 11.27
N GLY A 218 -27.55 -32.40 10.62
CA GLY A 218 -27.63 -31.53 9.44
C GLY A 218 -27.45 -30.04 9.73
N ASP A 219 -27.22 -29.67 11.00
CA ASP A 219 -26.77 -28.33 11.35
C ASP A 219 -25.31 -28.11 10.90
N MET A 220 -24.87 -26.88 10.97
CA MET A 220 -23.55 -26.48 10.51
C MET A 220 -22.96 -25.53 11.55
N ALA A 221 -22.01 -25.99 12.34
CA ALA A 221 -21.34 -25.12 13.31
C ALA A 221 -20.55 -24.00 12.60
N TYR A 222 -20.10 -24.30 11.38
CA TYR A 222 -19.55 -23.35 10.44
C TYR A 222 -19.52 -24.00 9.05
N ALA A 223 -19.92 -23.24 8.04
CA ALA A 223 -19.74 -23.62 6.65
C ALA A 223 -19.32 -22.42 5.82
N ASN A 224 -18.28 -22.59 5.02
CA ASN A 224 -17.84 -21.61 4.06
C ASN A 224 -18.44 -21.93 2.68
N GLU A 225 -19.46 -21.18 2.29
CA GLU A 225 -20.19 -21.37 1.04
C GLU A 225 -19.47 -20.76 -0.16
N GLN A 226 -18.78 -19.63 0.05
CA GLN A 226 -18.03 -18.94 -0.99
C GLN A 226 -16.80 -18.24 -0.41
N ASP A 227 -15.65 -18.53 -1.00
CA ASP A 227 -14.40 -17.79 -0.74
C ASP A 227 -14.49 -16.37 -1.23
N ILE A 228 -13.64 -15.53 -0.67
CA ILE A 228 -13.44 -14.18 -1.15
C ILE A 228 -13.19 -14.19 -2.67
N THR A 229 -14.08 -13.50 -3.38
CA THR A 229 -14.03 -13.38 -4.83
C THR A 229 -14.62 -12.05 -5.29
N ASP A 230 -14.18 -11.59 -6.46
CA ASP A 230 -14.79 -10.51 -7.24
C ASP A 230 -15.96 -11.00 -8.12
N ASN A 231 -16.17 -12.32 -8.22
CA ASN A 231 -17.27 -12.89 -9.00
C ASN A 231 -18.59 -12.78 -8.24
N THR A 232 -19.29 -11.67 -8.45
CA THR A 232 -20.60 -11.37 -7.85
C THR A 232 -21.68 -12.42 -8.15
N GLY A 233 -21.60 -13.10 -9.29
CA GLY A 233 -22.50 -14.21 -9.62
C GLY A 233 -22.28 -15.46 -8.76
N ALA A 234 -21.03 -15.75 -8.40
CA ALA A 234 -20.70 -16.82 -7.47
C ALA A 234 -21.17 -16.49 -6.05
N VAL A 235 -20.98 -15.24 -5.61
CA VAL A 235 -21.50 -14.73 -4.32
C VAL A 235 -23.03 -14.81 -4.27
N GLN A 236 -23.73 -14.40 -5.34
CA GLN A 236 -25.19 -14.55 -5.43
C GLN A 236 -25.61 -16.01 -5.33
N THR A 237 -24.94 -16.90 -6.04
CA THR A 237 -25.26 -18.34 -6.02
C THR A 237 -25.13 -18.92 -4.62
N ALA A 238 -24.10 -18.50 -3.87
CA ALA A 238 -23.90 -18.92 -2.49
C ALA A 238 -24.98 -18.38 -1.56
N LEU A 239 -25.34 -17.09 -1.68
CA LEU A 239 -26.45 -16.50 -0.91
C LEU A 239 -27.79 -17.17 -1.22
N ASP A 240 -28.10 -17.42 -2.49
CA ASP A 240 -29.33 -18.10 -2.92
C ASP A 240 -29.41 -19.54 -2.41
N GLY A 241 -28.27 -20.16 -2.09
CA GLY A 241 -28.17 -21.47 -1.47
C GLY A 241 -28.48 -21.50 0.02
N LEU A 242 -28.48 -20.35 0.71
CA LEU A 242 -28.78 -20.29 2.15
C LEU A 242 -30.26 -20.59 2.41
N VAL A 243 -30.52 -21.49 3.35
CA VAL A 243 -31.87 -21.91 3.74
C VAL A 243 -31.96 -21.94 5.26
N ALA A 244 -33.00 -21.28 5.80
CA ALA A 244 -33.32 -21.33 7.22
C ALA A 244 -33.72 -22.76 7.64
N GLY A 245 -33.10 -23.28 8.71
CA GLY A 245 -33.25 -24.66 9.19
C GLY A 245 -33.13 -24.80 10.70
N GLY A 246 -33.06 -26.02 11.23
CA GLY A 246 -33.01 -26.23 12.69
C GLY A 246 -31.71 -25.72 13.33
N GLY A 247 -31.81 -25.23 14.57
CA GLY A 247 -30.71 -25.00 15.53
C GLY A 247 -30.92 -25.74 16.86
N ALA A 248 -32.02 -26.52 16.98
CA ALA A 248 -32.49 -27.29 18.12
C ALA A 248 -32.67 -26.55 19.46
N ASP A 249 -31.64 -25.96 20.04
CA ASP A 249 -31.73 -25.05 21.18
C ASP A 249 -31.53 -23.58 20.74
N GLY A 250 -31.20 -22.74 21.69
CA GLY A 250 -30.69 -21.40 21.46
C GLY A 250 -29.83 -21.07 22.66
N PRO A 251 -28.96 -20.05 22.62
CA PRO A 251 -27.85 -19.73 21.70
C PRO A 251 -27.40 -20.65 20.54
N GLU A 252 -26.52 -20.12 19.68
CA GLU A 252 -25.98 -20.83 18.48
C GLU A 252 -24.44 -20.76 18.39
N SER A 253 -23.83 -21.35 17.37
CA SER A 253 -22.37 -21.59 17.31
C SER A 253 -21.48 -20.42 16.86
N HIS A 254 -21.90 -19.15 17.03
CA HIS A 254 -21.21 -17.96 16.49
C HIS A 254 -19.71 -17.91 16.81
N VAL A 255 -19.32 -18.27 18.04
CA VAL A 255 -17.91 -18.22 18.48
C VAL A 255 -17.04 -19.18 17.68
N LEU A 256 -17.53 -20.38 17.38
CA LEU A 256 -16.83 -21.34 16.55
C LEU A 256 -16.75 -20.81 15.11
N ALA A 257 -17.84 -20.26 14.59
CA ALA A 257 -17.89 -19.68 13.25
C ALA A 257 -16.93 -18.49 13.07
N LEU A 258 -16.82 -17.60 14.07
CA LEU A 258 -15.86 -16.49 14.09
C LEU A 258 -14.41 -17.00 14.14
N PHE A 259 -14.13 -17.98 15.00
CA PHE A 259 -12.80 -18.58 15.07
C PHE A 259 -12.40 -19.17 13.73
N GLN A 260 -13.28 -19.96 13.10
CA GLN A 260 -12.99 -20.59 11.81
C GLN A 260 -12.89 -19.58 10.68
N THR A 261 -13.71 -18.53 10.67
CA THR A 261 -13.57 -17.43 9.70
C THR A 261 -12.14 -16.87 9.72
N ALA A 262 -11.55 -16.72 10.92
CA ALA A 262 -10.20 -16.21 11.07
C ALA A 262 -9.08 -17.25 10.90
N GLN A 263 -9.35 -18.53 11.15
CA GLN A 263 -8.34 -19.60 11.19
C GLN A 263 -8.79 -20.79 10.34
N PRO A 264 -8.00 -21.22 9.33
CA PRO A 264 -8.39 -22.31 8.46
C PRO A 264 -8.13 -23.70 9.08
N LEU A 265 -8.36 -23.86 10.38
CA LEU A 265 -8.00 -25.04 11.15
C LEU A 265 -9.11 -26.10 11.11
N GLY A 266 -8.71 -27.33 10.79
CA GLY A 266 -9.59 -28.49 10.91
C GLY A 266 -9.74 -28.94 12.36
N GLY A 267 -10.79 -29.71 12.62
CA GLY A 267 -11.03 -30.30 13.92
C GLY A 267 -12.15 -31.33 13.90
N THR A 268 -12.21 -32.16 14.94
CA THR A 268 -13.27 -33.13 15.17
C THR A 268 -13.81 -32.94 16.58
N TRP A 269 -15.10 -32.69 16.71
CA TRP A 269 -15.81 -32.52 17.98
C TRP A 269 -16.82 -33.65 18.16
N SER A 270 -16.86 -34.23 19.36
CA SER A 270 -17.74 -35.34 19.68
C SER A 270 -18.34 -35.19 21.07
N ASP A 271 -19.59 -35.61 21.23
CA ASP A 271 -20.25 -35.73 22.54
C ASP A 271 -20.18 -37.15 23.13
N GLY A 272 -19.40 -38.04 22.50
CA GLY A 272 -19.28 -39.45 22.85
C GLY A 272 -20.29 -40.37 22.18
N SER A 273 -21.36 -39.83 21.59
CA SER A 273 -22.36 -40.59 20.81
C SER A 273 -22.34 -40.27 19.32
N ASP A 274 -22.06 -39.01 18.96
CA ASP A 274 -21.91 -38.54 17.59
C ASP A 274 -20.61 -37.71 17.45
N SER A 275 -20.19 -37.46 16.22
CA SER A 275 -19.02 -36.63 15.94
C SER A 275 -19.19 -35.81 14.67
N TRP A 276 -18.84 -34.54 14.76
CA TRP A 276 -18.73 -33.63 13.62
C TRP A 276 -17.27 -33.29 13.36
N SER A 277 -16.89 -33.18 12.09
CA SER A 277 -15.54 -32.76 11.71
C SER A 277 -15.58 -31.67 10.64
N LEU A 278 -14.70 -30.69 10.81
CA LEU A 278 -14.38 -29.70 9.78
C LEU A 278 -12.98 -29.99 9.26
N ALA A 279 -12.82 -30.05 7.95
CA ALA A 279 -11.51 -30.20 7.33
C ALA A 279 -10.71 -28.89 7.47
N ALA A 280 -9.39 -28.99 7.65
CA ALA A 280 -8.52 -27.84 7.49
C ALA A 280 -8.55 -27.37 6.05
N LYS A 281 -8.33 -26.08 5.82
CA LYS A 281 -8.36 -25.49 4.49
C LYS A 281 -7.02 -24.88 4.10
N ASN A 282 -6.63 -25.10 2.85
CA ASN A 282 -5.51 -24.43 2.22
C ASN A 282 -6.03 -23.58 1.08
N CYS A 283 -5.67 -22.30 1.08
CA CYS A 283 -6.06 -21.37 0.03
C CYS A 283 -5.18 -21.58 -1.21
N THR A 284 -5.81 -21.77 -2.37
CA THR A 284 -5.11 -21.97 -3.66
C THR A 284 -5.70 -21.10 -4.77
N PRO A 285 -4.87 -20.54 -5.68
CA PRO A 285 -3.40 -20.54 -5.65
C PRO A 285 -2.87 -19.75 -4.44
N ILE A 286 -1.59 -19.90 -4.13
CA ILE A 286 -0.86 -18.89 -3.37
C ILE A 286 -0.30 -17.90 -4.40
N PRO A 287 -0.87 -16.69 -4.57
CA PRO A 287 -0.14 -15.54 -5.08
C PRO A 287 -0.12 -14.52 -3.93
N ASP A 288 0.98 -14.26 -3.26
CA ASP A 288 2.36 -13.96 -3.66
C ASP A 288 3.41 -14.90 -3.03
N GLU A 289 4.70 -14.64 -3.24
CA GLU A 289 5.84 -15.43 -2.73
C GLU A 289 5.89 -15.61 -1.19
N MET A 290 4.98 -14.97 -0.43
CA MET A 290 4.98 -14.96 1.05
C MET A 290 3.80 -15.71 1.70
N GLY A 291 2.89 -16.35 0.96
CA GLY A 291 1.87 -17.22 1.57
C GLY A 291 0.77 -16.51 2.38
N ARG A 292 0.48 -15.24 2.07
CA ARG A 292 -0.23 -14.29 2.95
C ARG A 292 -1.78 -14.39 2.97
N ARG A 293 -2.42 -15.37 2.31
CA ARG A 293 -3.89 -15.53 2.42
C ARG A 293 -4.27 -16.10 3.79
N ARG A 294 -5.18 -15.44 4.51
CA ARG A 294 -5.56 -15.78 5.90
C ARG A 294 -7.03 -16.23 6.00
N GLY A 295 -7.33 -16.93 7.09
CA GLY A 295 -8.70 -17.39 7.38
C GLY A 295 -9.22 -18.47 6.45
N TYR A 296 -10.35 -19.05 6.83
CA TYR A 296 -11.03 -20.08 6.04
C TYR A 296 -11.64 -19.53 4.73
N PRO A 297 -12.12 -18.27 4.65
CA PRO A 297 -12.60 -17.67 3.41
C PRO A 297 -11.49 -17.25 2.43
N CYS A 298 -10.23 -17.41 2.80
CA CYS A 298 -9.07 -17.04 1.99
C CYS A 298 -8.96 -15.54 1.68
N PHE A 299 -9.00 -14.71 2.73
CA PHE A 299 -8.78 -13.27 2.67
C PHE A 299 -7.50 -12.92 1.92
N ARG A 300 -7.57 -11.92 1.04
CA ARG A 300 -6.47 -11.42 0.21
C ARG A 300 -5.42 -10.71 1.07
N PRO A 301 -4.12 -10.86 0.73
CA PRO A 301 -3.06 -10.05 1.33
C PRO A 301 -3.35 -8.56 1.12
N GLY A 302 -3.06 -7.72 2.13
CA GLY A 302 -3.26 -6.26 2.06
C GLY A 302 -4.73 -5.81 2.08
N ALA A 303 -5.71 -6.70 1.96
CA ALA A 303 -7.12 -6.34 2.09
C ALA A 303 -7.55 -6.35 3.56
N LEU A 304 -8.35 -5.36 3.97
CA LEU A 304 -8.98 -5.37 5.30
C LEU A 304 -10.05 -6.48 5.39
N PRO A 305 -9.93 -7.47 6.31
CA PRO A 305 -11.01 -8.43 6.53
C PRO A 305 -12.15 -7.75 7.29
N ILE A 306 -13.35 -7.71 6.71
CA ILE A 306 -14.55 -7.18 7.33
C ILE A 306 -15.55 -8.33 7.49
N ILE A 307 -15.84 -8.71 8.72
CA ILE A 307 -16.81 -9.77 9.01
C ILE A 307 -18.15 -9.12 9.34
N VAL A 308 -19.15 -9.43 8.51
CA VAL A 308 -20.52 -8.97 8.69
C VAL A 308 -21.34 -10.13 9.22
N MET A 309 -21.66 -10.08 10.51
CA MET A 309 -22.44 -11.13 11.17
C MET A 309 -23.91 -10.74 11.26
N VAL A 310 -24.80 -11.65 10.88
CA VAL A 310 -26.26 -11.44 10.93
C VAL A 310 -26.89 -12.56 11.75
N THR A 311 -27.60 -12.23 12.81
CA THR A 311 -28.25 -13.20 13.71
C THR A 311 -29.41 -12.56 14.48
N ASP A 312 -30.33 -13.37 14.98
CA ASP A 312 -31.40 -12.97 15.88
C ASP A 312 -31.36 -13.65 17.26
N VAL A 313 -30.22 -14.24 17.63
CA VAL A 313 -30.05 -14.99 18.88
C VAL A 313 -28.64 -14.81 19.47
N ASP A 314 -28.52 -15.08 20.76
CA ASP A 314 -27.27 -15.02 21.52
C ASP A 314 -26.31 -16.17 21.12
N MET A 315 -25.03 -16.08 21.54
CA MET A 315 -24.01 -17.05 21.13
C MET A 315 -23.67 -18.08 22.22
N HIS A 316 -23.44 -19.32 21.83
CA HIS A 316 -22.77 -20.28 22.70
C HIS A 316 -21.32 -19.87 22.93
N ASN A 317 -20.80 -20.19 24.12
CA ASN A 317 -19.53 -19.68 24.64
C ASN A 317 -19.46 -18.14 24.63
N ASP A 318 -20.57 -17.50 25.00
CA ASP A 318 -20.75 -16.05 25.07
C ASP A 318 -19.65 -15.32 25.87
N PRO A 319 -19.54 -13.98 25.73
CA PRO A 319 -18.51 -13.21 26.44
C PRO A 319 -18.58 -13.34 27.97
N THR A 320 -19.73 -13.70 28.54
CA THR A 320 -19.88 -13.89 29.99
C THR A 320 -19.52 -15.32 30.43
N GLY A 321 -19.40 -16.26 29.50
CA GLY A 321 -19.12 -17.67 29.73
C GLY A 321 -20.30 -18.46 30.32
N GLN A 322 -21.52 -17.93 30.25
CA GLN A 322 -22.74 -18.55 30.76
C GLN A 322 -23.28 -19.62 29.82
N ASP A 323 -23.19 -19.42 28.51
CA ASP A 323 -23.79 -20.31 27.51
C ASP A 323 -22.77 -21.30 26.94
N ALA A 324 -21.93 -21.85 27.81
CA ALA A 324 -20.82 -22.71 27.39
C ALA A 324 -21.28 -24.08 26.88
N TYR A 325 -20.65 -24.56 25.81
CA TYR A 325 -20.81 -25.95 25.37
C TYR A 325 -20.24 -26.91 26.42
N THR A 326 -21.05 -27.87 26.88
CA THR A 326 -20.65 -28.91 27.85
C THR A 326 -20.75 -30.31 27.26
N GLY A 327 -19.90 -31.23 27.72
CA GLY A 327 -19.94 -32.63 27.26
C GLY A 327 -19.36 -32.86 25.86
N ILE A 328 -18.81 -31.84 25.19
CA ILE A 328 -18.17 -31.95 23.88
C ILE A 328 -16.64 -32.04 24.03
N THR A 329 -16.01 -32.96 23.30
CA THR A 329 -14.57 -33.22 23.33
C THR A 329 -13.95 -33.16 21.92
N PRO A 330 -12.87 -32.38 21.71
CA PRO A 330 -12.37 -31.36 22.64
C PRO A 330 -13.42 -30.26 22.86
N PRO A 331 -13.32 -29.45 23.92
CA PRO A 331 -14.23 -28.31 24.11
C PRO A 331 -14.19 -27.39 22.89
N PRO A 332 -15.35 -26.91 22.39
CA PRO A 332 -15.39 -25.87 21.38
C PRO A 332 -14.64 -24.61 21.82
N TYR A 333 -14.18 -23.82 20.85
CA TYR A 333 -13.36 -22.64 21.12
C TYR A 333 -14.09 -21.63 22.00
N SER A 334 -13.34 -21.02 22.93
CA SER A 334 -13.83 -19.93 23.78
C SER A 334 -13.91 -18.60 23.04
N PHE A 335 -14.71 -17.67 23.57
CA PHE A 335 -14.81 -16.30 23.05
C PHE A 335 -13.43 -15.63 22.90
N ASP A 336 -12.57 -15.71 23.91
CA ASP A 336 -11.24 -15.09 23.86
C ASP A 336 -10.32 -15.71 22.80
N GLN A 337 -10.46 -17.00 22.52
CA GLN A 337 -9.74 -17.64 21.41
C GLN A 337 -10.24 -17.12 20.06
N ALA A 338 -11.55 -16.95 19.89
CA ALA A 338 -12.12 -16.35 18.69
C ALA A 338 -11.66 -14.89 18.51
N MET A 339 -11.67 -14.08 19.57
CA MET A 339 -11.21 -12.69 19.49
C MET A 339 -9.71 -12.59 19.19
N SER A 340 -8.90 -13.47 19.78
CA SER A 340 -7.46 -13.54 19.46
C SER A 340 -7.22 -13.94 18.01
N ALA A 341 -8.03 -14.88 17.49
CA ALA A 341 -8.00 -15.29 16.10
C ALA A 341 -8.36 -14.14 15.16
N LEU A 342 -9.43 -13.40 15.44
CA LEU A 342 -9.84 -12.21 14.68
C LEU A 342 -8.76 -11.12 14.70
N GLY A 343 -8.19 -10.84 15.87
CA GLY A 343 -7.08 -9.89 16.02
C GLY A 343 -5.84 -10.29 15.23
N SER A 344 -5.55 -11.58 15.10
CA SER A 344 -4.39 -12.08 14.34
C SER A 344 -4.48 -11.84 12.82
N ILE A 345 -5.69 -11.57 12.31
CA ILE A 345 -5.92 -11.19 10.92
C ILE A 345 -6.32 -9.71 10.79
N GLY A 346 -6.29 -8.94 11.88
CA GLY A 346 -6.72 -7.54 11.92
C GLY A 346 -8.15 -7.32 11.44
N ALA A 347 -9.04 -8.28 11.67
CA ALA A 347 -10.41 -8.18 11.20
C ALA A 347 -11.17 -7.03 11.87
N ARG A 348 -12.03 -6.38 11.10
CA ARG A 348 -13.10 -5.51 11.60
C ARG A 348 -14.42 -6.26 11.58
N PHE A 349 -15.33 -5.87 12.48
CA PHE A 349 -16.58 -6.57 12.70
C PHE A 349 -17.79 -5.63 12.64
N ILE A 350 -18.81 -6.03 11.88
CA ILE A 350 -20.10 -5.36 11.81
C ILE A 350 -21.16 -6.37 12.24
N GLY A 351 -21.86 -6.08 13.33
CA GLY A 351 -22.99 -6.89 13.78
C GLY A 351 -24.31 -6.37 13.23
N VAL A 352 -25.19 -7.29 12.81
CA VAL A 352 -26.58 -6.98 12.44
C VAL A 352 -27.50 -7.80 13.32
N ALA A 353 -28.02 -7.14 14.36
CA ALA A 353 -28.91 -7.72 15.36
C ALA A 353 -30.35 -7.71 14.85
N VAL A 354 -30.82 -8.85 14.36
CA VAL A 354 -32.19 -9.00 13.88
C VAL A 354 -33.11 -9.09 15.10
N ASN A 355 -34.09 -8.18 15.16
CA ASN A 355 -35.02 -8.01 16.28
C ASN A 355 -34.33 -7.85 17.65
N GLY A 356 -33.07 -7.42 17.67
CA GLY A 356 -32.27 -7.17 18.88
C GLY A 356 -31.61 -8.41 19.51
N GLY A 357 -31.74 -9.60 18.93
CA GLY A 357 -31.08 -10.80 19.46
C GLY A 357 -29.56 -10.82 19.22
N GLY A 358 -28.80 -11.40 20.15
CA GLY A 358 -27.34 -11.47 20.08
C GLY A 358 -26.61 -10.12 20.16
N ARG A 359 -27.35 -9.02 20.40
CA ARG A 359 -26.80 -7.67 20.33
C ARG A 359 -25.67 -7.47 21.34
N GLY A 360 -25.87 -7.87 22.60
CA GLY A 360 -24.87 -7.68 23.65
C GLY A 360 -23.56 -8.40 23.34
N ASP A 361 -23.65 -9.60 22.78
CA ASP A 361 -22.47 -10.39 22.47
C ASP A 361 -21.72 -9.85 21.26
N MET A 362 -22.44 -9.50 20.19
CA MET A 362 -21.86 -8.86 19.01
C MET A 362 -21.23 -7.49 19.33
N GLU A 363 -21.80 -6.77 20.28
CA GLU A 363 -21.25 -5.51 20.76
C GLU A 363 -19.86 -5.73 21.39
N GLU A 364 -19.68 -6.81 22.14
CA GLU A 364 -18.36 -7.15 22.69
C GLU A 364 -17.38 -7.58 21.59
N VAL A 365 -17.83 -8.35 20.58
CA VAL A 365 -17.00 -8.66 19.41
C VAL A 365 -16.50 -7.38 18.74
N ALA A 366 -17.41 -6.44 18.46
CA ALA A 366 -17.08 -5.16 17.84
C ALA A 366 -16.05 -4.36 18.66
N ARG A 367 -16.16 -4.33 20.00
CA ARG A 367 -15.15 -3.67 20.85
C ARG A 367 -13.80 -4.36 20.77
N ARG A 368 -13.78 -5.68 20.82
CA ARG A 368 -12.55 -6.49 20.80
C ARG A 368 -11.83 -6.45 19.46
N THR A 369 -12.54 -6.17 18.37
CA THR A 369 -11.97 -5.90 17.05
C THR A 369 -11.72 -4.41 16.77
N GLY A 370 -11.85 -3.54 17.78
CA GLY A 370 -11.67 -2.09 17.65
C GLY A 370 -12.65 -1.42 16.68
N THR A 371 -13.80 -2.05 16.42
CA THR A 371 -14.80 -1.60 15.46
C THR A 371 -15.87 -0.77 16.16
N VAL A 372 -15.46 0.43 16.61
CA VAL A 372 -16.28 1.41 17.30
C VAL A 372 -16.32 2.73 16.53
N ASP A 373 -17.44 3.44 16.55
CA ASP A 373 -17.57 4.75 15.94
C ASP A 373 -16.80 5.84 16.73
N GLY A 374 -16.82 7.08 16.24
CA GLY A 374 -16.14 8.21 16.88
C GLY A 374 -16.66 8.57 18.28
N SER A 375 -17.80 8.01 18.73
CA SER A 375 -18.29 8.14 20.11
C SER A 375 -17.86 6.98 21.02
N GLY A 376 -17.19 5.97 20.46
CA GLY A 376 -16.86 4.71 21.11
C GLY A 376 -18.00 3.69 21.11
N ALA A 377 -19.07 3.92 20.33
CA ALA A 377 -20.16 2.97 20.23
C ALA A 377 -19.79 1.82 19.27
N PRO A 378 -19.97 0.56 19.65
CA PRO A 378 -19.73 -0.60 18.77
C PRO A 378 -20.61 -0.57 17.52
N LEU A 379 -20.06 -0.99 16.37
CA LEU A 379 -20.80 -1.10 15.10
C LEU A 379 -21.71 -2.34 15.10
N VAL A 380 -22.81 -2.25 15.85
CA VAL A 380 -23.90 -3.23 15.85
C VAL A 380 -25.22 -2.54 15.56
N PHE A 381 -25.82 -2.91 14.45
CA PHE A 381 -26.99 -2.26 13.87
C PHE A 381 -28.22 -3.13 14.06
N ASP A 382 -29.32 -2.53 14.51
CA ASP A 382 -30.58 -3.25 14.61
C ASP A 382 -31.19 -3.43 13.21
N ALA A 383 -31.77 -4.60 12.99
CA ALA A 383 -32.50 -4.91 11.77
C ALA A 383 -33.81 -5.62 12.10
N SER A 384 -34.73 -5.59 11.14
CA SER A 384 -35.86 -6.51 11.06
C SER A 384 -35.68 -7.41 9.85
N GLY A 385 -36.54 -8.41 9.67
CA GLY A 385 -36.43 -9.35 8.56
C GLY A 385 -36.40 -8.72 7.16
N GLY A 386 -36.87 -7.49 6.98
CA GLY A 386 -36.86 -6.78 5.69
C GLY A 386 -35.80 -5.68 5.54
N THR A 387 -34.92 -5.47 6.53
CA THR A 387 -34.03 -4.30 6.57
C THR A 387 -32.56 -4.64 6.82
N VAL A 388 -32.20 -5.92 6.78
CA VAL A 388 -30.82 -6.40 7.03
C VAL A 388 -29.83 -5.75 6.07
N SER A 389 -30.15 -5.68 4.77
CA SER A 389 -29.26 -5.07 3.76
C SER A 389 -28.98 -3.59 4.03
N ASN A 390 -29.95 -2.83 4.54
CA ASN A 390 -29.74 -1.43 4.91
C ASN A 390 -28.75 -1.32 6.07
N SER A 391 -28.92 -2.13 7.11
CA SER A 391 -28.03 -2.16 8.28
C SER A 391 -26.59 -2.55 7.90
N ILE A 392 -26.42 -3.43 6.90
CA ILE A 392 -25.11 -3.78 6.34
C ILE A 392 -24.47 -2.56 5.67
N VAL A 393 -25.20 -1.85 4.81
CA VAL A 393 -24.69 -0.64 4.11
C VAL A 393 -24.33 0.46 5.11
N ASP A 394 -25.18 0.69 6.10
CA ASP A 394 -24.93 1.67 7.16
C ASP A 394 -23.68 1.31 7.98
N GLY A 395 -23.51 0.02 8.29
CA GLY A 395 -22.32 -0.47 8.99
C GLY A 395 -21.04 -0.29 8.21
N ILE A 396 -21.03 -0.66 6.93
CA ILE A 396 -19.86 -0.47 6.05
C ILE A 396 -19.58 1.03 5.89
N GLY A 397 -20.61 1.84 5.73
CA GLY A 397 -20.45 3.28 5.62
C GLY A 397 -19.88 3.95 6.87
N THR A 398 -20.30 3.48 8.05
CA THR A 398 -19.75 3.96 9.32
C THR A 398 -18.30 3.52 9.48
N LEU A 399 -17.98 2.27 9.10
CA LEU A 399 -16.62 1.74 9.10
C LEU A 399 -15.69 2.59 8.25
N THR A 400 -16.03 2.79 6.98
CA THR A 400 -15.15 3.46 6.00
C THR A 400 -15.07 4.96 6.16
N GLY A 401 -15.95 5.59 6.96
CA GLY A 401 -15.98 7.04 7.12
C GLY A 401 -15.70 7.54 8.55
N GLY A 402 -15.65 6.65 9.54
CA GLY A 402 -15.64 7.09 10.94
C GLY A 402 -14.99 6.15 11.95
N VAL A 403 -14.65 4.91 11.59
CA VAL A 403 -13.92 4.03 12.49
C VAL A 403 -12.43 4.31 12.35
N ALA A 404 -11.84 4.82 13.44
CA ALA A 404 -10.44 5.19 13.46
C ALA A 404 -9.51 3.97 13.27
N GLN A 405 -8.33 4.23 12.73
CA GLN A 405 -7.29 3.24 12.49
C GLN A 405 -5.92 3.81 12.79
N ASP A 406 -5.03 2.98 13.32
CA ASP A 406 -3.62 3.35 13.39
C ASP A 406 -3.01 3.21 12.00
N VAL A 407 -2.18 4.16 11.60
CA VAL A 407 -1.62 4.24 10.24
C VAL A 407 -0.11 4.28 10.34
N GLY A 408 0.53 3.19 9.90
CA GLY A 408 1.98 3.07 9.80
C GLY A 408 2.40 2.87 8.34
N THR A 409 3.67 2.51 8.14
CA THR A 409 4.22 2.26 6.81
C THR A 409 4.97 0.93 6.74
N ARG A 410 5.13 0.42 5.53
CA ARG A 410 6.02 -0.69 5.20
C ARG A 410 6.60 -0.50 3.81
N THR A 411 7.73 -1.12 3.56
CA THR A 411 8.37 -1.13 2.24
C THR A 411 8.25 -2.52 1.60
N GLU A 412 8.14 -2.57 0.27
CA GLU A 412 8.22 -3.80 -0.51
C GLU A 412 9.23 -3.65 -1.64
N ASN A 413 10.02 -4.69 -1.88
CA ASN A 413 10.86 -4.78 -3.07
C ASN A 413 9.99 -5.10 -4.28
N VAL A 414 10.18 -4.36 -5.37
CA VAL A 414 9.52 -4.70 -6.65
C VAL A 414 10.37 -5.75 -7.38
N PRO A 415 9.79 -6.87 -7.85
CA PRO A 415 10.55 -7.90 -8.57
C PRO A 415 11.24 -7.38 -9.84
N GLY A 416 12.36 -8.00 -10.19
CA GLY A 416 13.09 -7.71 -11.44
C GLY A 416 14.12 -6.59 -11.31
N ASN A 417 14.51 -6.20 -10.10
CA ASN A 417 15.66 -5.34 -9.87
C ASN A 417 16.98 -6.03 -10.26
N PRO A 418 18.03 -5.28 -10.64
CA PRO A 418 19.35 -5.83 -10.98
C PRO A 418 19.85 -6.82 -9.92
N ASP A 419 20.30 -8.00 -10.37
CA ASP A 419 20.76 -9.11 -9.52
C ASP A 419 19.77 -9.56 -8.42
N GLU A 420 18.46 -9.30 -8.60
CA GLU A 420 17.41 -9.50 -7.59
C GLU A 420 17.68 -8.70 -6.29
N PHE A 421 18.32 -7.54 -6.42
CA PHE A 421 18.61 -6.65 -5.30
C PHE A 421 17.32 -6.18 -4.60
N ASP A 422 17.38 -6.11 -3.27
CA ASP A 422 16.30 -5.57 -2.45
C ASP A 422 16.42 -4.05 -2.34
N ALA A 423 15.70 -3.34 -3.21
CA ALA A 423 15.71 -1.89 -3.31
C ALA A 423 15.19 -1.18 -2.05
N THR A 424 14.49 -1.88 -1.16
CA THR A 424 14.03 -1.28 0.10
C THR A 424 15.19 -0.86 0.99
N GLN A 425 16.40 -1.40 0.77
CA GLN A 425 17.60 -1.03 1.51
C GLN A 425 18.05 0.41 1.29
N PHE A 426 17.62 1.08 0.21
CA PHE A 426 17.89 2.51 0.00
C PHE A 426 17.04 3.41 0.90
N ILE A 427 15.89 2.92 1.39
CA ILE A 427 14.96 3.67 2.22
C ILE A 427 15.38 3.52 3.68
N LYS A 428 15.86 4.59 4.29
CA LYS A 428 16.49 4.57 5.63
C LYS A 428 15.51 4.86 6.75
N ALA A 429 14.56 5.76 6.53
CA ALA A 429 13.52 6.09 7.48
C ALA A 429 12.27 6.58 6.77
N ILE A 430 11.11 6.33 7.37
CA ILE A 430 9.81 6.89 6.97
C ILE A 430 9.16 7.42 8.24
N THR A 431 9.13 8.73 8.41
CA THR A 431 8.75 9.36 9.68
C THR A 431 7.45 10.14 9.53
N PRO A 432 6.42 9.88 10.36
CA PRO A 432 5.22 10.71 10.42
C PRO A 432 5.53 12.20 10.61
N VAL A 433 4.87 13.07 9.84
CA VAL A 433 5.04 14.54 9.93
C VAL A 433 3.75 15.22 10.35
N GLU A 434 2.71 15.13 9.52
CA GLU A 434 1.44 15.84 9.75
C GLU A 434 0.28 15.17 9.02
N GLY A 435 -0.93 15.29 9.58
CA GLY A 435 -2.16 14.83 8.95
C GLY A 435 -3.10 15.98 8.60
N TYR A 436 -3.89 15.80 7.54
CA TYR A 436 -4.79 16.80 6.97
C TYR A 436 -6.15 16.18 6.73
N ARG A 437 -7.17 16.62 7.48
CA ARG A 437 -8.55 16.27 7.18
C ARG A 437 -9.22 17.42 6.45
N GLU A 438 -9.77 17.14 5.27
CA GLU A 438 -10.40 18.16 4.41
C GLU A 438 -9.46 19.35 4.13
N GLY A 439 -8.14 19.09 4.03
CA GLY A 439 -7.11 20.10 3.80
C GLY A 439 -6.70 20.91 5.03
N VAL A 440 -7.19 20.59 6.23
CA VAL A 440 -6.85 21.30 7.47
C VAL A 440 -5.69 20.60 8.19
N PRO A 441 -4.51 21.24 8.36
CA PRO A 441 -3.36 20.65 9.04
C PRO A 441 -3.65 20.32 10.51
N GLY A 442 -2.99 19.28 11.04
CA GLY A 442 -3.10 18.86 12.43
C GLY A 442 -4.46 18.26 12.81
N THR A 443 -5.22 17.75 11.84
CA THR A 443 -6.56 17.19 12.08
C THR A 443 -6.73 15.81 11.45
N GLY A 444 -7.72 15.06 11.95
CA GLY A 444 -8.05 13.72 11.43
C GLY A 444 -7.32 12.56 12.08
N TYR A 445 -6.53 12.82 13.12
CA TYR A 445 -5.80 11.83 13.93
C TYR A 445 -5.64 12.37 15.36
N ASP A 446 -5.28 11.50 16.32
CA ASP A 446 -5.12 11.91 17.73
C ASP A 446 -3.67 12.31 18.06
N SER A 447 -2.70 11.51 17.59
CA SER A 447 -1.26 11.72 17.81
C SER A 447 -0.45 10.90 16.82
N PHE A 448 0.87 11.07 16.79
CA PHE A 448 1.80 10.17 16.10
C PHE A 448 3.12 10.05 16.88
N ASP A 449 3.86 8.98 16.61
CA ASP A 449 5.24 8.81 17.06
C ASP A 449 6.21 8.73 15.85
N GLU A 450 7.41 8.20 16.06
CA GLU A 450 8.44 8.07 15.02
C GLU A 450 8.04 7.13 13.87
N THR A 451 6.96 6.35 13.99
CA THR A 451 6.58 5.30 13.04
C THR A 451 5.10 5.28 12.66
N THR A 452 4.22 5.74 13.55
CA THR A 452 2.78 5.46 13.46
C THR A 452 1.96 6.70 13.82
N PHE A 453 0.94 6.99 13.00
CA PHE A 453 -0.18 7.84 13.37
C PHE A 453 -1.23 7.02 14.11
N TYR A 454 -1.76 7.56 15.21
CA TYR A 454 -2.75 6.90 16.06
C TYR A 454 -4.15 7.47 15.85
N ASN A 455 -5.15 6.58 15.81
CA ASN A 455 -6.57 6.91 15.65
C ASN A 455 -6.87 7.83 14.44
N VAL A 456 -6.27 7.54 13.29
CA VAL A 456 -6.55 8.25 12.04
C VAL A 456 -7.95 7.93 11.55
N ILE A 457 -8.74 8.95 11.24
CA ILE A 457 -10.07 8.80 10.67
C ILE A 457 -9.90 8.60 9.16
N PRO A 458 -10.50 7.55 8.56
CA PRO A 458 -10.44 7.33 7.11
C PRO A 458 -10.79 8.58 6.29
N GLY A 459 -10.07 8.78 5.20
CA GLY A 459 -10.14 9.99 4.35
C GLY A 459 -9.27 11.16 4.83
N THR A 460 -8.54 10.99 5.93
CA THR A 460 -7.46 11.92 6.33
C THR A 460 -6.25 11.67 5.43
N GLN A 461 -5.62 12.73 4.92
CA GLN A 461 -4.32 12.61 4.25
C GLN A 461 -3.22 12.65 5.30
N VAL A 462 -2.21 11.79 5.18
CA VAL A 462 -1.06 11.75 6.11
C VAL A 462 0.23 11.97 5.35
N GLU A 463 1.13 12.77 5.94
CA GLU A 463 2.45 13.06 5.39
C GLU A 463 3.54 12.32 6.15
N PHE A 464 4.46 11.76 5.38
CA PHE A 464 5.67 11.15 5.87
C PHE A 464 6.89 11.76 5.20
N ASP A 465 7.92 12.05 6.00
CA ASP A 465 9.25 12.39 5.50
C ASP A 465 10.03 11.09 5.29
N VAL A 466 10.54 10.90 4.07
CA VAL A 466 11.23 9.68 3.65
C VAL A 466 12.70 9.99 3.35
N ASP A 467 13.59 9.37 4.13
CA ASP A 467 15.05 9.50 4.01
C ASP A 467 15.60 8.39 3.12
N PHE A 468 16.29 8.77 2.06
CA PHE A 468 16.94 7.90 1.10
C PHE A 468 18.46 8.08 1.15
N TYR A 469 19.19 6.96 1.05
CA TYR A 469 20.65 7.00 1.03
C TYR A 469 21.24 5.73 0.40
N ASN A 470 22.27 5.91 -0.42
CA ASN A 470 23.01 4.79 -1.01
C ASN A 470 24.37 4.56 -0.33
N ASP A 471 24.38 3.57 0.56
CA ASP A 471 25.58 2.93 1.15
C ASP A 471 25.62 1.43 0.86
N VAL A 472 24.77 0.95 -0.05
CA VAL A 472 24.54 -0.47 -0.33
C VAL A 472 24.86 -0.89 -1.75
N ARG A 473 24.79 0.01 -2.74
CA ARG A 473 25.06 -0.29 -4.16
C ARG A 473 26.14 0.65 -4.71
N PRO A 474 27.40 0.18 -4.87
CA PRO A 474 28.44 0.97 -5.53
C PRO A 474 28.06 1.20 -7.01
N PRO A 475 28.66 2.21 -7.67
CA PRO A 475 28.35 2.51 -9.05
C PRO A 475 28.82 1.38 -9.97
N ALA A 476 28.13 1.21 -11.09
CA ALA A 476 28.46 0.27 -12.15
C ALA A 476 28.94 1.02 -13.41
N ALA A 477 29.30 0.29 -14.47
CA ALA A 477 29.74 0.93 -15.72
C ALA A 477 28.63 1.68 -16.46
N ALA A 478 27.37 1.44 -16.09
CA ALA A 478 26.18 2.13 -16.58
C ALA A 478 25.27 2.40 -15.37
N ALA A 479 24.34 3.35 -15.52
CA ALA A 479 23.33 3.60 -14.51
C ALA A 479 22.51 2.33 -14.21
N GLU A 480 22.11 2.15 -12.96
CA GLU A 480 21.24 1.05 -12.54
C GLU A 480 19.97 1.56 -11.88
N ILE A 481 18.83 0.97 -12.26
CA ILE A 481 17.51 1.34 -11.75
C ILE A 481 17.00 0.26 -10.80
N PHE A 482 16.53 0.70 -9.64
CA PHE A 482 15.93 -0.13 -8.61
C PHE A 482 14.53 0.37 -8.31
N ARG A 483 13.60 -0.55 -8.08
CA ARG A 483 12.20 -0.22 -7.77
C ARG A 483 11.82 -0.76 -6.41
N ALA A 484 11.27 0.11 -5.59
CA ALA A 484 10.68 -0.22 -4.30
C ALA A 484 9.28 0.39 -4.20
N ARG A 485 8.50 -0.09 -3.23
CA ARG A 485 7.18 0.46 -2.92
C ARG A 485 7.14 0.90 -1.48
N ILE A 486 6.62 2.10 -1.23
CA ILE A 486 6.26 2.58 0.11
C ILE A 486 4.75 2.46 0.25
N ILE A 487 4.31 1.74 1.28
CA ILE A 487 2.90 1.39 1.47
C ILE A 487 2.46 1.92 2.83
N VAL A 488 1.38 2.67 2.84
CA VAL A 488 0.68 3.11 4.05
C VAL A 488 -0.32 2.05 4.47
N VAL A 489 -0.24 1.64 5.74
CA VAL A 489 -0.94 0.46 6.25
C VAL A 489 -1.82 0.82 7.45
N GLY A 490 -3.11 0.51 7.32
CA GLY A 490 -4.11 0.63 8.39
C GLY A 490 -4.09 -0.58 9.32
N ASN A 491 -3.92 -0.33 10.62
CA ASN A 491 -3.85 -1.29 11.72
C ASN A 491 -2.88 -2.46 11.46
N GLY A 492 -1.82 -2.22 10.67
CA GLY A 492 -0.84 -3.24 10.29
C GLY A 492 -1.37 -4.33 9.34
N VAL A 493 -2.55 -4.16 8.73
CA VAL A 493 -3.14 -5.16 7.83
C VAL A 493 -3.56 -4.60 6.48
N ALA A 494 -4.29 -3.48 6.46
CA ALA A 494 -4.91 -2.97 5.24
C ALA A 494 -3.96 -2.05 4.51
N ASP A 495 -3.61 -2.36 3.27
CA ASP A 495 -2.90 -1.43 2.40
C ASP A 495 -3.89 -0.32 1.99
N LEU A 496 -3.65 0.90 2.45
CA LEU A 496 -4.54 2.04 2.25
C LEU A 496 -4.18 2.79 0.97
N ASP A 497 -2.88 3.06 0.81
CA ASP A 497 -2.30 3.78 -0.30
C ASP A 497 -0.83 3.34 -0.46
N ALA A 498 -0.26 3.54 -1.65
CA ALA A 498 1.11 3.17 -1.96
C ALA A 498 1.72 4.11 -2.99
N ARG A 499 3.05 4.25 -2.95
CA ARG A 499 3.87 4.93 -3.96
C ARG A 499 4.95 4.00 -4.46
N GLU A 500 5.12 3.92 -5.76
CA GLU A 500 6.30 3.31 -6.35
C GLU A 500 7.43 4.36 -6.36
N VAL A 501 8.63 3.93 -5.98
CA VAL A 501 9.83 4.76 -6.04
C VAL A 501 10.84 4.12 -6.95
N TYR A 502 11.31 4.91 -7.92
CA TYR A 502 12.38 4.56 -8.84
C TYR A 502 13.68 5.14 -8.29
N ILE A 503 14.66 4.29 -8.06
CA ILE A 503 15.92 4.66 -7.43
C ILE A 503 17.02 4.44 -8.45
N ILE A 504 17.71 5.52 -8.81
CA ILE A 504 18.75 5.51 -9.82
C ILE A 504 20.10 5.59 -9.12
N VAL A 505 20.98 4.64 -9.43
CA VAL A 505 22.38 4.69 -9.03
C VAL A 505 23.19 5.07 -10.26
N PRO A 506 23.81 6.27 -10.29
CA PRO A 506 24.63 6.73 -11.41
C PRO A 506 25.84 5.82 -11.71
N PRO A 507 26.40 5.89 -12.94
CA PRO A 507 27.57 5.14 -13.34
C PRO A 507 28.87 5.59 -12.65
N ASP A 508 29.92 4.76 -12.74
CA ASP A 508 31.24 4.98 -12.15
C ASP A 508 31.96 6.13 -12.87
N GLY A 509 32.14 7.26 -12.18
CA GLY A 509 32.72 8.50 -12.74
C GLY A 509 31.76 9.70 -12.70
N GLY A 510 30.45 9.48 -12.67
CA GLY A 510 29.44 10.53 -12.49
C GLY A 510 29.37 10.94 -11.01
N THR A 511 29.96 12.08 -10.68
CA THR A 511 29.98 12.59 -9.30
C THR A 511 28.93 13.68 -9.15
N ILE A 512 27.67 13.30 -8.94
CA ILE A 512 26.59 14.28 -8.72
C ILE A 512 26.70 14.89 -7.31
N LEU A 513 27.01 16.19 -7.25
CA LEU A 513 27.01 16.98 -6.02
C LEU A 513 25.74 17.86 -5.96
N ILE A 514 24.69 17.33 -5.32
CA ILE A 514 23.40 18.03 -5.06
C ILE A 514 23.54 19.14 -4.00
#